data_AF-A0A849FDX3-F1
#
_entry.id   AF-A0A849FDX3-F1
#
_cell.length_a   1.000
_cell.length_b   1.000
_cell.length_c   1.000
_cell.angle_alpha   90.00
_cell.angle_beta   90.00
_cell.angle_gamma   90.00
#
_symmetry.space_group_name_H-M   'P 1'
#
loop_
_entity.id
_entity.type
_entity.pdbx_description
1 polymer ?
#
loop_
_entity_poly.entity_id
_entity_poly.type
_entity_poly.pdbx_seq_one_letter_code
_entity_poly.pdbx_strand_id
1 'polypeptide(L)'
;MGAGLGMAMGAQMAQSGPWGAARQAAPPPPPPVEHVWHLAKDGETSGPFSKADLGRMAAKGDMTRDSFVWTPGQDGWMKAEDVDELAQLFTVMPPPPPGA
;
A
#
# COMPACT_ATOMS: atom_id res chain seq x y z
N MET A 1 -40.38 -41.82 29.29
CA MET A 1 -40.17 -42.03 27.84
C MET A 1 -40.72 -40.82 27.10
N GLY A 2 -39.99 -40.29 26.12
CA GLY A 2 -40.59 -39.49 25.03
C GLY A 2 -40.42 -37.96 25.08
N ALA A 3 -39.19 -37.44 25.13
CA ALA A 3 -38.91 -36.07 24.68
C ALA A 3 -37.40 -35.89 24.42
N GLY A 4 -36.96 -36.18 23.20
CA GLY A 4 -35.53 -36.04 22.87
C GLY A 4 -35.13 -36.42 21.44
N LEU A 5 -36.03 -36.99 20.64
CA LEU A 5 -35.71 -37.46 19.28
C LEU A 5 -36.19 -36.56 18.14
N GLY A 6 -36.78 -35.38 18.44
CA GLY A 6 -37.26 -34.46 17.40
C GLY A 6 -36.27 -33.35 17.00
N MET A 7 -35.32 -33.00 17.86
CA MET A 7 -34.47 -31.82 17.66
C MET A 7 -33.12 -32.13 17.00
N ALA A 8 -32.63 -33.37 17.11
CA ALA A 8 -31.36 -33.77 16.49
C ALA A 8 -31.45 -33.90 14.96
N MET A 9 -32.63 -34.25 14.42
CA MET A 9 -32.83 -34.39 12.98
C MET A 9 -33.16 -33.06 12.28
N GLY A 10 -33.75 -32.10 13.00
CA GLY A 10 -34.03 -30.75 12.47
C GLY A 10 -32.77 -29.91 12.25
N ALA A 11 -31.76 -30.06 13.10
CA ALA A 11 -30.48 -29.37 12.96
C ALA A 11 -29.66 -29.89 11.76
N GLN A 12 -29.74 -31.20 11.46
CA GLN A 12 -29.02 -31.79 10.34
C GLN A 12 -29.70 -31.52 8.98
N MET A 13 -31.03 -31.37 8.95
CA MET A 13 -31.76 -31.07 7.71
C MET A 13 -31.71 -29.57 7.32
N ALA A 14 -31.48 -28.67 8.28
CA ALA A 14 -31.27 -27.24 8.00
C ALA A 14 -29.92 -26.94 7.30
N GLN A 15 -28.98 -27.89 7.29
CA GLN A 15 -27.68 -27.75 6.63
C GLN A 15 -27.63 -28.34 5.20
N SER A 16 -28.69 -28.99 4.73
CA SER A 16 -28.72 -29.64 3.41
C SER A 16 -29.86 -29.12 2.54
N GLY A 17 -29.88 -27.82 2.28
CA GLY A 17 -30.60 -27.23 1.15
C GLY A 17 -29.75 -27.29 -0.13
N PRO A 18 -30.34 -27.32 -1.33
CA PRO A 18 -29.62 -27.44 -2.61
C PRO A 18 -28.75 -26.22 -2.97
N TRP A 19 -28.71 -25.20 -2.11
CA TRP A 19 -27.81 -24.06 -2.20
C TRP A 19 -26.84 -24.13 -1.02
N GLY A 20 -25.65 -24.67 -1.30
CA GLY A 20 -24.61 -24.89 -0.30
C GLY A 20 -24.22 -23.62 0.46
N ALA A 21 -23.60 -23.82 1.63
CA ALA A 21 -23.10 -22.77 2.51
C ALA A 21 -22.45 -21.62 1.73
N ALA A 22 -23.05 -20.44 1.78
CA ALA A 22 -22.50 -19.22 1.23
C ALA A 22 -21.16 -18.96 1.94
N ARG A 23 -20.06 -19.23 1.25
CA ARG A 23 -18.73 -18.82 1.67
C ARG A 23 -18.77 -17.30 1.75
N GLN A 24 -18.66 -16.75 2.96
CA GLN A 24 -18.50 -15.32 3.16
C GLN A 24 -17.24 -14.91 2.41
N ALA A 25 -17.40 -14.29 1.25
CA ALA A 25 -16.29 -13.71 0.51
C ALA A 25 -15.73 -12.57 1.37
N ALA A 26 -14.43 -12.61 1.67
CA ALA A 26 -13.76 -11.49 2.32
C ALA A 26 -13.96 -10.22 1.44
N PRO A 27 -14.16 -9.05 2.05
CA PRO A 27 -14.25 -7.80 1.28
C PRO A 27 -12.96 -7.60 0.46
N PRO A 28 -13.06 -7.03 -0.76
CA PRO A 28 -11.89 -6.76 -1.58
C PRO A 28 -10.91 -5.84 -0.82
N PRO A 29 -9.59 -6.00 -1.02
CA PRO A 29 -8.61 -5.10 -0.41
C PRO A 29 -8.86 -3.66 -0.87
N PRO A 30 -8.61 -2.66 -0.01
CA PRO A 30 -8.74 -1.25 -0.39
C PRO A 30 -7.79 -0.94 -1.56
N PRO A 31 -8.16 0.04 -2.42
CA PRO A 31 -7.30 0.46 -3.51
C PRO A 31 -5.97 0.99 -2.95
N PRO A 32 -4.85 0.84 -3.70
CA PRO A 32 -3.59 1.46 -3.32
C PRO A 32 -3.78 2.97 -3.20
N VAL A 33 -3.31 3.56 -2.10
CA VAL A 33 -3.27 5.01 -1.96
C VAL A 33 -2.17 5.51 -2.89
N GLU A 34 -2.53 6.24 -3.94
CA GLU A 34 -1.53 6.95 -4.73
C GLU A 34 -1.04 8.15 -3.93
N HIS A 35 0.21 8.09 -3.45
CA HIS A 35 0.85 9.23 -2.81
C HIS A 35 1.20 10.30 -3.85
N VAL A 36 0.69 11.51 -3.62
CA VAL A 36 1.11 12.71 -4.33
C VAL A 36 2.19 13.42 -3.51
N TRP A 37 3.26 13.81 -4.17
CA TRP A 37 4.41 14.40 -3.51
C TRP A 37 4.64 15.84 -3.97
N HIS A 38 4.96 16.69 -3.02
CA HIS A 38 5.43 18.04 -3.26
C HIS A 38 6.92 18.12 -2.89
N LEU A 39 7.69 18.89 -3.67
CA LEU A 39 9.11 19.10 -3.47
C LEU A 39 9.36 20.59 -3.20
N ALA A 40 10.08 20.90 -2.13
CA ALA A 40 10.57 22.23 -1.84
C ALA A 40 12.06 22.32 -2.17
N LYS A 41 12.42 23.20 -3.11
CA LYS A 41 13.79 23.45 -3.56
C LYS A 41 14.00 24.95 -3.73
N ASP A 42 15.10 25.48 -3.20
CA ASP A 42 15.45 26.90 -3.28
C ASP A 42 14.35 27.87 -2.80
N GLY A 43 13.50 27.43 -1.86
CA GLY A 43 12.38 28.20 -1.34
C GLY A 43 11.11 28.15 -2.21
N GLU A 44 11.14 27.45 -3.35
CA GLU A 44 9.99 27.21 -4.21
C GLU A 44 9.40 25.81 -3.97
N THR A 45 8.08 25.71 -3.99
CA THR A 45 7.37 24.43 -3.91
C THR A 45 6.88 24.02 -5.30
N SER A 46 7.17 22.79 -5.70
CA SER A 46 6.78 22.19 -6.97
C SER A 46 6.02 20.88 -6.77
N GLY A 47 5.17 20.50 -7.73
CA GLY A 47 4.34 19.30 -7.69
C GLY A 47 2.86 19.58 -7.98
N PRO A 48 1.97 18.58 -7.81
CA PRO A 48 2.22 17.25 -7.27
C PRO A 48 2.96 16.33 -8.25
N PHE A 49 3.83 15.46 -7.71
CA PHE A 49 4.57 14.44 -8.43
C PHE A 49 4.17 13.05 -7.98
N SER A 50 4.27 12.09 -8.90
CA SER A 50 4.25 10.67 -8.54
C SER A 50 5.62 10.23 -8.01
N LYS A 51 5.68 9.11 -7.26
CA LYS A 51 6.96 8.50 -6.87
C LYS A 51 7.85 8.19 -8.09
N ALA A 52 7.25 7.78 -9.21
CA ALA A 52 7.99 7.49 -10.43
C ALA A 52 8.66 8.74 -11.02
N ASP A 53 7.96 9.88 -11.00
CA ASP A 53 8.53 11.15 -11.45
C ASP A 53 9.64 11.63 -10.53
N LEU A 54 9.46 11.51 -9.20
CA LEU A 54 10.53 11.78 -8.23
C LEU A 54 11.75 10.87 -8.45
N GLY A 55 11.55 9.59 -8.76
CA GLY A 55 12.64 8.67 -9.10
C GLY A 55 13.43 9.10 -10.34
N ARG A 56 12.73 9.62 -11.37
CA ARG A 56 13.38 10.20 -12.56
C ARG A 56 14.14 11.48 -12.21
N MET A 57 13.59 12.34 -11.36
CA MET A 57 14.26 13.56 -10.89
C MET A 57 15.51 13.22 -10.07
N ALA A 58 15.43 12.23 -9.19
CA ALA A 58 16.57 11.73 -8.42
C ALA A 58 17.70 11.22 -9.34
N ALA A 59 17.35 10.44 -10.37
CA ALA A 59 18.32 9.93 -11.34
C ALA A 59 18.97 11.04 -12.18
N LYS A 60 18.25 12.14 -12.44
CA LYS A 60 18.76 13.33 -13.17
C LYS A 60 19.57 14.28 -12.29
N GLY A 61 19.52 14.13 -10.96
CA GLY A 61 20.11 15.07 -10.01
C GLY A 61 19.25 16.31 -9.72
N ASP A 62 18.01 16.35 -10.22
CA ASP A 62 17.07 17.44 -9.96
C ASP A 62 16.53 17.41 -8.52
N MET A 63 16.49 16.21 -7.92
CA MET A 63 16.15 15.94 -6.52
C MET A 63 17.29 15.20 -5.82
N THR A 64 17.61 15.58 -4.59
CA THR A 64 18.65 14.97 -3.76
C THR A 64 18.06 14.42 -2.46
N ARG A 65 18.86 13.65 -1.71
CA ARG A 65 18.53 13.15 -0.37
C ARG A 65 18.12 14.26 0.61
N ASP A 66 18.79 15.40 0.51
CA ASP A 66 18.56 16.58 1.34
C ASP A 66 17.35 17.42 0.90
N SER A 67 16.71 17.09 -0.23
CA SER A 67 15.57 17.86 -0.72
C SER A 67 14.37 17.69 0.20
N PHE A 68 13.65 18.78 0.48
CA PHE A 68 12.45 18.72 1.32
C PHE A 68 11.26 18.26 0.51
N VAL A 69 10.51 17.32 1.05
CA VAL A 69 9.35 16.69 0.44
C VAL A 69 8.18 16.62 1.41
N TRP A 70 6.97 16.68 0.88
CA TRP A 70 5.73 16.57 1.65
C TRP A 70 4.68 15.76 0.87
N THR A 71 3.90 14.97 1.60
CA THR A 71 2.71 14.28 1.10
C THR A 71 1.57 14.40 2.11
N PRO A 72 0.29 14.39 1.68
CA PRO A 72 -0.83 14.38 2.61
C PRO A 72 -0.74 13.24 3.63
N GLY A 73 -0.89 13.57 4.92
CA GLY A 73 -0.76 12.60 6.02
C GLY A 73 0.60 12.56 6.71
N GLN A 74 1.60 13.29 6.20
CA GLN A 74 2.90 13.47 6.84
C GLN A 74 2.91 14.68 7.81
N ASP A 75 3.77 14.65 8.83
CA ASP A 75 3.93 15.67 9.88
C ASP A 75 4.61 16.99 9.42
N GLY A 76 4.51 17.35 8.14
CA GLY A 76 5.14 18.52 7.53
C GLY A 76 6.26 18.17 6.56
N TRP A 77 7.06 19.15 6.14
CA TRP A 77 8.18 18.92 5.21
C TRP A 77 9.27 18.07 5.87
N MET A 78 9.62 16.95 5.24
CA MET A 78 10.71 16.07 5.67
C MET A 78 11.76 15.98 4.58
N LYS A 79 13.00 15.60 4.89
CA LYS A 79 13.97 15.33 3.83
C LYS A 79 13.60 14.07 3.07
N ALA A 80 13.96 14.02 1.79
CA ALA A 80 13.69 12.86 0.94
C ALA A 80 14.38 11.57 1.44
N GLU A 81 15.47 11.69 2.19
CA GLU A 81 16.12 10.55 2.86
C GLU A 81 15.40 10.05 4.13
N ASP A 82 14.64 10.92 4.81
CA ASP A 82 13.92 10.59 6.05
C ASP A 82 12.57 9.93 5.77
N VAL A 83 12.11 9.98 4.51
CA VAL A 83 10.89 9.33 4.05
C VAL A 83 11.26 7.95 3.53
N ASP A 84 10.93 6.89 4.27
CA ASP A 84 11.27 5.49 3.94
C ASP A 84 10.93 5.12 2.48
N GLU A 85 9.76 5.57 2.00
CA GLU A 85 9.31 5.29 0.64
C GLU A 85 10.21 5.91 -0.44
N LEU A 86 10.75 7.11 -0.18
CA LEU A 86 11.59 7.87 -1.11
C LEU A 86 13.08 7.60 -0.92
N ALA A 87 13.52 7.24 0.28
CA ALA A 87 14.90 6.84 0.57
C ALA A 87 15.38 5.73 -0.38
N GLN A 88 14.48 4.79 -0.72
CA GLN A 88 14.76 3.72 -1.68
C GLN A 88 15.15 4.21 -3.08
N LEU A 89 14.73 5.41 -3.49
CA LEU A 89 15.08 5.98 -4.79
C LEU A 89 16.58 6.29 -4.89
N PHE A 90 17.24 6.51 -3.75
CA PHE A 90 18.65 6.89 -3.69
C PHE A 90 19.59 5.73 -3.36
N THR A 91 19.06 4.57 -2.97
CA THR A 91 19.84 3.38 -2.60
C THR A 91 19.99 2.36 -3.72
N VAL A 92 19.44 2.63 -4.91
CA VAL A 92 19.45 1.68 -6.03
C VAL A 92 20.85 1.60 -6.66
N MET A 93 21.77 0.91 -5.97
CA MET A 93 22.75 0.10 -6.69
C MET A 93 22.02 -1.18 -7.08
N PRO A 94 21.77 -1.46 -8.37
CA PRO A 94 21.28 -2.77 -8.75
C PRO A 94 22.28 -3.81 -8.22
N PRO A 95 21.82 -4.87 -7.52
CA PRO A 95 22.72 -5.96 -7.18
C PRO A 95 23.39 -6.44 -8.48
N PRO A 96 24.70 -6.77 -8.45
CA PRO A 96 25.38 -7.23 -9.65
C PRO A 96 24.58 -8.39 -10.26
N PRO A 97 24.35 -8.38 -11.58
CA PRO A 97 23.59 -9.45 -12.23
C PRO A 97 24.23 -10.79 -11.88
N PRO A 98 23.45 -11.84 -11.61
CA PRO A 98 24.00 -13.17 -11.37
C PRO A 98 24.87 -13.60 -12.55
N GLY A 99 26.20 -13.66 -12.37
CA GLY A 99 27.16 -14.14 -13.37
C GLY A 99 28.14 -13.12 -13.97
N ALA A 100 28.34 -11.95 -13.36
CA ALA A 100 29.49 -11.08 -13.67
C ALA A 100 30.79 -11.58 -13.02
#